data_AF-A0A1C6HS42-F1
#
_entry.id   AF-A0A1C6HS42-F1
#
_cell.length_a   1.000
_cell.length_b   1.000
_cell.length_c   1.000
_cell.angle_alpha   90.00
_cell.angle_beta   90.00
_cell.angle_gamma   90.00
#
_symmetry.space_group_name_H-M   'P 1'
#
loop_
_entity.id
_entity.type
_entity.pdbx_description
1 polymer ?
#
loop_
_entity_poly.entity_id
_entity_poly.type
_entity_poly.pdbx_seq_one_letter_code
_entity_poly.pdbx_strand_id
1 'polypeptide(L)'
;MITKSDEKKLLFISMIYTLIVFLIFIGLYTGLKFLLNKNSLLLRGWVDNLYYFLVFTFIFLTIIAINYYFNKVMKKSTLQKILTIILIIGSISITPMLLAWMMFIYGFNSVSEHNVYDYNRQLIVQVSSCGFHHMKVEYYDPINFIIMKKSEIADEMYDGAYDRYKSID
;
A
#
# COMPACT_ATOMS: atom_id res chain seq x y z
N MET A 1 25.64 -16.69 28.75
CA MET A 1 24.24 -16.72 29.21
C MET A 1 23.63 -15.37 28.83
N ILE A 2 22.70 -15.32 27.87
CA ILE A 2 22.08 -14.06 27.44
C ILE A 2 21.09 -13.64 28.53
N THR A 3 21.15 -12.39 29.00
CA THR A 3 20.20 -11.92 30.02
C THR A 3 18.91 -11.45 29.36
N LYS A 4 17.78 -11.45 30.10
CA LYS A 4 16.49 -10.88 29.66
C LYS A 4 16.57 -9.42 29.19
N SER A 5 17.59 -8.68 29.64
CA SER A 5 17.86 -7.30 29.21
C SER A 5 18.50 -7.25 27.82
N ASP A 6 19.36 -8.23 27.52
CA ASP A 6 20.03 -8.36 26.23
C ASP A 6 19.05 -8.81 25.14
N GLU A 7 18.13 -9.73 25.45
CA GLU A 7 17.05 -10.14 24.54
C GLU A 7 16.18 -8.96 24.07
N LYS A 8 15.79 -8.09 25.01
CA LYS A 8 14.99 -6.89 24.72
C LYS A 8 15.73 -5.89 23.84
N LYS A 9 17.04 -5.71 24.04
CA LYS A 9 17.87 -4.85 23.20
C LYS A 9 17.99 -5.42 21.79
N LEU A 10 18.22 -6.72 21.67
CA LEU A 10 18.37 -7.41 20.39
C LEU A 10 17.07 -7.34 19.56
N LEU A 11 15.92 -7.49 20.22
CA LEU A 11 14.60 -7.34 19.59
C LEU A 11 14.37 -5.91 19.06
N PHE A 12 14.72 -4.89 19.85
CA PHE A 12 14.62 -3.50 19.40
C PHE A 12 15.52 -3.19 18.20
N ILE A 13 16.76 -3.69 18.22
CA ILE A 13 17.69 -3.56 17.09
C ILE A 13 17.13 -4.26 15.85
N SER A 14 16.61 -5.48 16.00
CA SER A 14 15.96 -6.21 14.91
C SER A 14 14.78 -5.45 14.32
N MET A 15 13.94 -4.82 15.16
CA MET A 15 12.84 -3.98 14.69
C MET A 15 13.33 -2.80 13.86
N ILE A 16 14.38 -2.10 14.29
CA ILE A 16 14.97 -0.99 13.52
C ILE A 16 15.50 -1.48 12.17
N TYR A 17 16.24 -2.60 12.15
CA TYR A 17 16.72 -3.17 10.88
C TYR A 17 15.57 -3.51 9.93
N THR A 18 14.50 -4.11 10.45
CA THR A 18 13.29 -4.37 9.67
C THR A 18 12.73 -3.08 9.08
N LEU A 19 12.57 -2.02 9.87
CA LEU A 19 12.08 -0.72 9.38
C LEU A 19 12.97 -0.12 8.28
N ILE A 20 14.29 -0.25 8.39
CA ILE A 20 15.24 0.20 7.34
C ILE A 20 15.02 -0.59 6.05
N VAL A 21 14.84 -1.92 6.13
CA VAL A 21 14.57 -2.76 4.96
C VAL A 21 13.26 -2.32 4.28
N PHE A 22 12.20 -2.08 5.05
CA PHE A 22 10.94 -1.54 4.52
C PHE A 22 11.15 -0.21 3.79
N LEU A 23 11.91 0.73 4.37
CA LEU A 23 12.23 2.02 3.73
C LEU A 23 12.97 1.85 2.40
N ILE A 24 13.89 0.89 2.31
CA ILE A 24 14.59 0.59 1.05
C ILE A 24 13.59 0.12 0.00
N PHE A 25 12.67 -0.80 0.32
CA PHE A 25 11.65 -1.26 -0.62
C PHE A 25 10.70 -0.14 -1.06
N ILE A 26 10.25 0.72 -0.14
CA ILE A 26 9.43 1.90 -0.45
C ILE A 26 10.18 2.82 -1.43
N GLY A 27 11.46 3.09 -1.15
CA GLY A 27 12.32 3.92 -2.00
C GLY A 27 12.53 3.32 -3.39
N LEU A 28 12.81 2.01 -3.46
CA LEU A 28 12.97 1.28 -4.73
C LEU A 28 11.70 1.31 -5.56
N TYR A 29 10.54 1.04 -4.97
CA TYR A 29 9.26 1.13 -5.68
C TYR A 29 9.01 2.54 -6.20
N THR A 30 9.22 3.57 -5.37
CA THR A 30 9.01 4.98 -5.76
C THR A 30 9.93 5.38 -6.90
N GLY A 31 11.22 5.00 -6.81
CA GLY A 31 12.20 5.24 -7.87
C GLY A 31 11.85 4.51 -9.16
N LEU A 32 11.44 3.23 -9.07
CA LEU A 32 11.02 2.44 -10.22
C LEU A 32 9.78 3.03 -10.90
N LYS A 33 8.74 3.39 -10.13
CA LYS A 33 7.52 4.02 -10.64
C LYS A 33 7.83 5.33 -11.35
N PHE A 34 8.73 6.15 -10.80
CA PHE A 34 9.19 7.39 -11.44
C PHE A 34 9.89 7.11 -12.78
N LEU A 35 10.79 6.13 -12.84
CA LEU A 35 11.49 5.76 -14.07
C LEU A 35 10.55 5.18 -15.14
N LEU A 36 9.58 4.35 -14.73
CA LEU A 36 8.61 3.76 -15.64
C LEU A 36 7.67 4.82 -16.23
N ASN A 37 7.15 5.72 -15.40
CA ASN A 37 6.26 6.79 -15.84
C ASN A 37 6.93 7.69 -16.88
N LYS A 38 8.24 7.95 -16.77
CA LYS A 38 9.01 8.70 -17.78
C LYS A 38 9.04 8.03 -19.15
N ASN A 39 8.90 6.72 -19.21
CA ASN A 39 8.93 5.93 -20.43
C ASN A 39 7.53 5.47 -20.88
N SER A 40 6.47 6.10 -20.35
CA SER A 40 5.06 5.72 -20.61
C SER A 40 4.76 4.24 -20.25
N LEU A 41 5.47 3.72 -19.27
CA LEU A 41 5.27 2.40 -18.68
C LEU A 41 4.65 2.55 -17.30
N LEU A 42 3.86 1.56 -16.90
CA LEU A 42 3.18 1.52 -15.62
C LEU A 42 3.45 0.19 -14.92
N LEU A 43 3.42 0.21 -13.58
CA LEU A 43 3.37 -1.00 -12.79
C LEU A 43 1.95 -1.56 -12.83
N ARG A 44 1.83 -2.89 -12.75
CA ARG A 44 0.53 -3.56 -12.61
C ARG A 44 -0.11 -3.26 -11.26
N GLY A 45 -1.43 -3.23 -11.22
CA GLY A 45 -2.21 -2.88 -10.02
C GLY A 45 -1.94 -3.78 -8.81
N TRP A 46 -1.60 -5.07 -9.02
CA TRP A 46 -1.21 -5.94 -7.90
C TRP A 46 0.13 -5.54 -7.26
N VAL A 47 1.04 -4.93 -8.02
CA VAL A 47 2.32 -4.38 -7.52
C VAL A 47 2.04 -3.14 -6.68
N ASP A 48 1.14 -2.27 -7.16
CA ASP A 48 0.68 -1.10 -6.42
C ASP A 48 -0.01 -1.53 -5.11
N ASN A 49 -0.83 -2.59 -5.13
CA ASN A 49 -1.45 -3.17 -3.93
C ASN A 49 -0.41 -3.66 -2.92
N LEU A 50 0.64 -4.37 -3.37
CA LEU A 50 1.73 -4.80 -2.50
C LEU A 50 2.48 -3.61 -1.90
N TYR A 51 2.69 -2.54 -2.67
CA TYR A 51 3.29 -1.31 -2.17
C TYR A 51 2.44 -0.67 -1.06
N TYR A 52 1.12 -0.54 -1.26
CA TYR A 52 0.23 -0.02 -0.22
C TYR A 52 0.28 -0.87 1.05
N PHE A 53 0.23 -2.20 0.91
CA PHE A 53 0.37 -3.12 2.04
C PHE A 53 1.70 -2.93 2.79
N LEU A 54 2.80 -2.77 2.04
CA LEU A 54 4.14 -2.56 2.58
C LEU A 54 4.23 -1.23 3.35
N VAL A 55 3.67 -0.14 2.82
CA VAL A 55 3.60 1.18 3.48
C VAL A 55 2.75 1.12 4.75
N PHE A 56 1.61 0.42 4.70
CA PHE A 56 0.71 0.27 5.86
C PHE A 56 1.39 -0.51 6.98
N THR A 57 2.07 -1.59 6.63
CA THR A 57 2.85 -2.40 7.57
C THR A 57 4.00 -1.58 8.17
N PHE A 58 4.71 -0.79 7.37
CA PHE A 58 5.79 0.07 7.84
C PHE A 58 5.31 1.11 8.86
N ILE A 59 4.19 1.81 8.58
CA ILE A 59 3.63 2.81 9.50
C ILE A 59 3.21 2.15 10.81
N PHE A 60 2.55 0.99 10.74
CA PHE A 60 2.13 0.25 11.92
C PHE A 60 3.33 -0.18 12.79
N LEU A 61 4.37 -0.76 12.18
CA LEU A 61 5.60 -1.16 12.90
C LEU A 61 6.33 0.05 13.49
N THR A 62 6.32 1.19 12.81
CA THR A 62 6.92 2.43 13.30
C THR A 62 6.22 2.92 14.57
N ILE A 63 4.88 2.89 14.61
CA ILE A 63 4.11 3.24 15.81
C ILE A 63 4.48 2.31 16.99
N ILE A 64 4.60 1.00 16.74
CA ILE A 64 5.02 0.04 17.77
C ILE A 64 6.45 0.34 18.26
N ALA A 65 7.38 0.61 17.36
CA ALA A 65 8.77 0.93 17.70
C ALA A 65 8.87 2.21 18.55
N ILE A 66 8.12 3.25 18.18
CA ILE A 66 8.05 4.52 18.92
C ILE A 66 7.51 4.27 20.33
N ASN A 67 6.38 3.56 20.46
CA ASN A 67 5.78 3.24 21.75
C ASN A 67 6.72 2.41 22.64
N TYR A 68 7.43 1.44 22.06
CA TYR A 68 8.44 0.67 22.77
C TYR A 68 9.60 1.54 23.26
N TYR A 69 10.11 2.45 22.41
CA TYR A 69 11.19 3.36 22.77
C TYR A 69 10.78 4.30 23.91
N PHE A 70 9.60 4.91 23.84
CA PHE A 70 9.07 5.76 24.92
C PHE A 70 8.93 5.00 26.24
N ASN A 71 8.40 3.78 26.21
CA ASN A 71 8.32 2.91 27.40
C ASN A 71 9.69 2.59 28.02
N LYS A 72 10.75 2.55 27.22
CA LYS A 72 12.12 2.23 27.68
C LYS A 72 12.86 3.45 28.23
N VAL A 73 12.68 4.62 27.64
CA VAL A 73 13.47 5.84 27.93
C VAL A 73 12.88 6.66 29.10
N MET A 74 11.58 6.56 29.33
CA MET A 74 10.92 7.32 30.40
C MET A 74 11.30 6.77 31.78
N LYS A 75 12.04 7.56 32.56
CA LYS A 75 12.33 7.27 33.98
C LYS A 75 11.04 7.40 34.82
N LYS A 76 11.01 6.73 35.98
CA LYS A 76 9.80 6.44 36.77
C LYS A 76 9.29 7.63 37.63
N SER A 77 9.19 8.85 37.12
CA SER A 77 8.40 9.89 37.83
C SER A 77 6.90 9.65 37.63
N THR A 78 6.06 10.03 38.60
CA THR A 78 4.60 9.85 38.52
C THR A 78 3.99 10.58 37.32
N LEU A 79 4.47 11.81 37.07
CA LEU A 79 4.06 12.62 35.91
C LEU A 79 4.46 11.94 34.59
N GLN A 80 5.67 11.36 34.53
CA GLN A 80 6.14 10.65 33.34
C GLN A 80 5.38 9.35 33.08
N LYS A 81 4.97 8.62 34.13
CA LYS A 81 4.08 7.46 34.00
C LYS A 81 2.73 7.84 33.42
N ILE A 82 2.14 8.94 33.89
CA ILE A 82 0.86 9.46 33.38
C ILE A 82 0.99 9.84 31.91
N LEU A 83 2.04 10.59 31.54
CA LEU A 83 2.31 10.95 30.13
C LEU A 83 2.50 9.73 29.23
N THR A 84 3.18 8.69 29.73
CA THR A 84 3.37 7.43 28.98
C THR A 84 2.04 6.72 28.73
N ILE A 85 1.17 6.66 29.74
CA ILE A 85 -0.18 6.07 29.60
C ILE A 85 -1.01 6.87 28.60
N ILE A 86 -0.99 8.20 28.68
CA ILE A 86 -1.70 9.08 27.73
C ILE A 86 -1.18 8.86 26.30
N LEU A 87 0.13 8.76 26.10
CA LEU A 87 0.74 8.47 24.80
C LEU A 87 0.33 7.10 24.25
N ILE A 88 0.36 6.05 25.09
CA ILE A 88 -0.06 4.71 24.67
C ILE A 88 -1.54 4.71 24.30
N ILE A 89 -2.41 5.26 25.13
CA ILE A 89 -3.85 5.35 24.86
C ILE A 89 -4.09 6.17 23.58
N GLY A 90 -3.42 7.32 23.44
CA GLY A 90 -3.49 8.14 22.24
C GLY A 90 -3.07 7.36 20.98
N SER A 91 -1.98 6.60 21.05
CA SER A 91 -1.52 5.77 19.93
C SER A 91 -2.52 4.65 19.59
N ILE A 92 -3.13 4.01 20.60
CA ILE A 92 -4.15 2.98 20.40
C ILE A 92 -5.40 3.58 19.77
N SER A 93 -5.80 4.81 20.14
CA SER A 93 -6.98 5.47 19.57
C SER A 93 -6.73 5.99 18.15
N ILE A 94 -5.53 6.50 17.86
CA ILE A 94 -5.16 7.07 16.56
C ILE A 94 -4.92 5.96 15.52
N THR A 95 -4.45 4.78 15.93
CA THR A 95 -4.10 3.68 15.01
C THR A 95 -5.31 3.21 14.18
N PRO A 96 -6.50 2.90 14.75
CA PRO A 96 -7.70 2.57 13.97
C PRO A 96 -8.15 3.68 13.05
N MET A 97 -8.05 4.95 13.46
CA MET A 97 -8.42 6.10 12.61
C MET A 97 -7.49 6.19 11.40
N LEU A 98 -6.17 6.02 11.61
CA LEU A 98 -5.19 5.95 10.53
C LEU A 98 -5.46 4.77 9.59
N LEU A 99 -5.74 3.58 10.13
CA LEU A 99 -6.04 2.40 9.32
C LEU A 99 -7.33 2.59 8.49
N ALA A 100 -8.38 3.14 9.10
CA ALA A 100 -9.64 3.43 8.40
C ALA A 100 -9.42 4.48 7.29
N TRP A 101 -8.67 5.54 7.57
CA TRP A 101 -8.30 6.55 6.57
C TRP A 101 -7.48 5.97 5.43
N MET A 102 -6.55 5.07 5.74
CA MET A 102 -5.75 4.36 4.74
C MET A 102 -6.58 3.42 3.88
N MET A 103 -7.51 2.66 4.47
CA MET A 103 -8.46 1.82 3.74
C MET A 103 -9.39 2.65 2.86
N PHE A 104 -9.81 3.82 3.34
CA PHE A 104 -10.58 4.77 2.55
C PHE A 104 -9.77 5.23 1.33
N ILE A 105 -8.55 5.76 1.53
CA ILE A 105 -7.66 6.13 0.42
C ILE A 105 -7.47 4.95 -0.54
N TYR A 106 -7.25 3.75 -0.03
CA TYR A 106 -7.10 2.56 -0.85
C TYR A 106 -8.34 2.30 -1.71
N GLY A 107 -9.55 2.30 -1.13
CA GLY A 107 -10.78 2.03 -1.87
C GLY A 107 -11.09 3.04 -2.99
N PHE A 108 -10.64 4.29 -2.85
CA PHE A 108 -10.81 5.32 -3.88
C PHE A 108 -9.69 5.35 -4.94
N ASN A 109 -8.50 4.80 -4.63
CA ASN A 109 -7.36 4.79 -5.56
C ASN A 109 -7.11 3.41 -6.19
N SER A 110 -7.68 2.34 -5.64
CA SER A 110 -7.53 1.00 -6.18
C SER A 110 -8.31 0.88 -7.48
N VAL A 111 -7.61 0.55 -8.55
CA VAL A 111 -8.21 0.24 -9.84
C VAL A 111 -8.30 -1.28 -9.96
N SER A 112 -9.47 -1.79 -10.34
CA SER A 112 -9.64 -3.23 -10.52
C SER A 112 -8.97 -3.66 -11.82
N GLU A 113 -8.11 -4.66 -11.75
CA GLU A 113 -7.35 -5.14 -12.89
C GLU A 113 -7.63 -6.62 -13.15
N HIS A 114 -7.84 -6.99 -14.41
CA HIS A 114 -7.97 -8.39 -14.82
C HIS A 114 -7.31 -8.64 -16.19
N ASN A 115 -6.85 -9.88 -16.39
CA ASN A 115 -6.29 -10.30 -17.66
C ASN A 115 -7.41 -10.72 -18.60
N VAL A 116 -7.26 -10.31 -19.86
CA VAL A 116 -8.24 -10.48 -20.92
C VAL A 116 -7.51 -11.06 -22.14
N TYR A 117 -8.14 -12.04 -22.79
CA TYR A 117 -7.74 -12.44 -24.13
C TYR A 117 -8.76 -11.90 -25.12
N ASP A 118 -8.28 -11.23 -26.16
CA ASP A 118 -9.10 -10.76 -27.28
C ASP A 118 -8.29 -10.86 -28.58
N TYR A 119 -8.89 -11.37 -29.65
CA TYR A 119 -8.25 -11.59 -30.95
C TYR A 119 -6.79 -12.15 -30.90
N ASN A 120 -6.55 -13.21 -30.12
CA ASN A 120 -5.23 -13.83 -29.87
C ASN A 120 -4.17 -12.93 -29.23
N ARG A 121 -4.55 -11.77 -28.67
CA ARG A 121 -3.69 -10.89 -27.89
C ARG A 121 -4.07 -10.96 -26.42
N GLN A 122 -3.07 -11.06 -25.56
CA GLN A 122 -3.27 -10.88 -24.13
C GLN A 122 -3.27 -9.39 -23.80
N LEU A 123 -4.31 -8.93 -23.12
CA LEU A 123 -4.51 -7.57 -22.67
C LEU A 123 -4.73 -7.56 -21.16
N ILE A 124 -4.41 -6.43 -20.55
CA ILE A 124 -4.74 -6.12 -19.18
C ILE A 124 -5.83 -5.05 -19.23
N VAL A 125 -6.95 -5.31 -18.56
CA VAL A 125 -8.06 -4.37 -18.48
C VAL A 125 -8.08 -3.78 -17.08
N GLN A 126 -8.05 -2.46 -17.01
CA GLN A 126 -8.20 -1.71 -15.77
C GLN A 126 -9.54 -1.00 -15.77
N VAL A 127 -10.32 -1.24 -14.71
CA VAL A 127 -11.64 -0.66 -14.52
C VAL A 127 -11.56 0.29 -13.34
N SER A 128 -11.77 1.57 -13.62
CA SER A 128 -11.71 2.67 -12.67
C SER A 128 -13.06 3.38 -12.57
N SER A 129 -13.39 3.88 -11.39
CA SER A 129 -14.62 4.66 -11.17
C SER A 129 -14.38 6.12 -11.58
N CYS A 130 -15.16 6.64 -12.52
CA CYS A 130 -15.19 8.05 -12.91
C CYS A 130 -16.38 8.78 -12.26
N GLY A 131 -16.55 8.61 -10.95
CA GLY A 131 -17.69 9.11 -10.17
C GLY A 131 -18.44 7.98 -9.46
N PHE A 132 -19.70 8.22 -9.08
CA PHE A 132 -20.53 7.24 -8.38
C PHE A 132 -21.17 6.20 -9.31
N HIS A 133 -21.42 6.55 -10.57
CA HIS A 133 -22.17 5.71 -11.51
C HIS A 133 -21.43 5.42 -12.81
N HIS A 134 -20.34 6.12 -13.12
CA HIS A 134 -19.62 5.93 -14.37
C HIS A 134 -18.33 5.15 -14.14
N MET A 135 -18.08 4.20 -15.03
CA MET A 135 -16.88 3.37 -15.03
C MET A 135 -16.08 3.65 -16.29
N LYS A 136 -14.78 3.84 -16.14
CA LYS A 136 -13.84 3.95 -17.25
C LYS A 136 -13.00 2.68 -17.32
N VAL A 137 -12.98 2.10 -18.50
CA VAL A 137 -12.22 0.91 -18.83
C VAL A 137 -11.05 1.33 -19.71
N GLU A 138 -9.86 1.03 -19.24
CA GLU A 138 -8.60 1.29 -19.94
C GLU A 138 -7.90 -0.02 -20.27
N TYR A 139 -7.27 -0.05 -21.46
CA TYR A 139 -6.61 -1.22 -21.99
C TYR A 139 -5.10 -1.06 -21.95
N TYR A 140 -4.42 -2.12 -21.55
CA TYR A 140 -2.97 -2.15 -21.38
C TYR A 140 -2.37 -3.41 -22.00
N ASP A 141 -1.20 -3.26 -22.59
CA ASP A 141 -0.36 -4.36 -23.05
C ASP A 141 0.53 -4.87 -21.92
N PRO A 142 0.55 -6.19 -21.67
CA PRO A 142 1.51 -6.78 -20.75
C PRO A 142 2.91 -6.74 -21.38
N ILE A 143 3.82 -5.96 -20.81
CA ILE A 143 5.24 -6.03 -21.17
C ILE A 143 5.87 -7.25 -20.48
N ASN A 144 5.52 -7.45 -19.21
CA ASN A 144 5.84 -8.64 -18.44
C ASN A 144 4.84 -8.78 -17.27
N PHE A 145 5.12 -9.69 -16.33
CA PHE A 145 4.24 -9.92 -15.19
C PHE A 145 4.11 -8.74 -14.21
N ILE A 146 5.02 -7.76 -14.25
CA ILE A 146 5.11 -6.61 -13.32
C ILE A 146 4.77 -5.28 -14.02
N ILE A 147 5.11 -5.15 -15.30
CA ILE A 147 5.07 -3.91 -16.08
C ILE A 147 4.03 -4.03 -17.19
N MET A 148 3.27 -2.96 -17.39
CA MET A 148 2.31 -2.80 -18.48
C MET A 148 2.50 -1.47 -19.20
N LYS A 149 1.99 -1.38 -20.42
CA LYS A 149 2.02 -0.16 -21.25
C LYS A 149 0.60 0.15 -21.71
N LYS A 150 0.21 1.43 -21.76
CA LYS A 150 -1.12 1.80 -22.29
C LYS A 150 -1.24 1.32 -23.73
N SER A 151 -2.32 0.60 -24.03
CA SER A 151 -2.63 0.11 -25.37
C SER A 151 -3.13 1.25 -26.26
N GLU A 152 -3.14 1.01 -27.56
CA GLU A 152 -3.73 1.92 -28.55
C GLU A 152 -5.26 1.80 -28.63
N ILE A 153 -5.84 0.80 -27.97
CA ILE A 153 -7.29 0.62 -27.87
C ILE A 153 -7.88 1.81 -27.10
N ALA A 154 -8.93 2.41 -27.67
CA ALA A 154 -9.61 3.55 -27.06
C ALA A 154 -10.21 3.19 -25.69
N ASP A 155 -10.13 4.13 -24.75
CA ASP A 155 -10.76 3.99 -23.44
C ASP A 155 -12.29 3.91 -23.62
N GLU A 156 -12.94 3.01 -22.89
CA GLU A 156 -14.40 2.87 -22.91
C GLU A 156 -15.01 3.47 -21.65
N MET A 157 -16.20 4.07 -21.79
CA MET A 157 -16.98 4.58 -20.67
C MET A 157 -18.31 3.83 -20.58
N TYR A 158 -18.63 3.35 -19.38
CA TYR A 158 -19.86 2.66 -19.06
C TYR A 158 -20.65 3.46 -18.03
N ASP A 159 -21.97 3.49 -18.19
CA ASP A 159 -22.88 3.96 -17.16
C ASP A 159 -23.43 2.76 -16.40
N GLY A 160 -23.13 2.68 -15.10
CA GLY A 160 -23.35 1.51 -14.25
C GLY A 160 -22.15 0.56 -14.19
N ALA A 161 -22.42 -0.73 -14.12
CA ALA A 161 -21.39 -1.76 -13.96
C ALA A 161 -20.77 -2.15 -15.31
N TYR A 162 -19.45 -2.34 -15.30
CA TYR A 162 -18.74 -2.99 -16.39
C TYR A 162 -19.16 -4.46 -16.48
N ASP A 163 -19.75 -4.86 -17.60
CA ASP A 163 -20.06 -6.26 -17.91
C ASP A 163 -19.47 -6.64 -19.27
N ARG A 164 -18.33 -7.34 -19.22
CA ARG A 164 -17.64 -7.85 -20.41
C ARG A 164 -18.40 -8.97 -21.12
N TYR A 165 -19.38 -9.59 -20.44
CA TYR A 165 -20.17 -10.70 -20.97
C TYR A 165 -21.58 -10.27 -21.37
N LYS A 166 -21.89 -8.97 -21.33
CA LYS A 166 -23.16 -8.46 -21.83
C LYS A 166 -23.28 -8.87 -23.30
N SER A 167 -24.16 -9.81 -23.58
CA SER A 167 -24.34 -10.37 -24.92
C SER A 167 -24.64 -9.23 -25.87
N ILE A 168 -23.95 -9.26 -27.02
CA ILE A 168 -24.36 -8.48 -28.18
C ILE A 168 -25.66 -9.14 -28.64
N ASP A 169 -26.78 -8.60 -28.17
CA ASP A 169 -28.11 -8.91 -28.71
C ASP A 169 -28.35 -8.13 -30.01
#